data_AF-C9ZCX3-F1
#
_entry.id   AF-C9ZCX3-F1
#
_cell.length_a   1.000
_cell.length_b   1.000
_cell.length_c   1.000
_cell.angle_alpha   90.00
_cell.angle_beta   90.00
_cell.angle_gamma   90.00
#
_symmetry.space_group_name_H-M   'P 1'
#
loop_
_entity.id
_entity.type
_entity.pdbx_description
1 polymer ?
#
loop_
_entity_poly.entity_id
_entity_poly.type
_entity_poly.pdbx_seq_one_letter_code
_entity_poly.pdbx_strand_id
1 'polypeptide(L)' 'MVGGPLSSSEDTLDALFTRAARRRPDAVAIQDARGELSFAKAELRATQLASVLIHAGVQLGDPVIIHCDDHQ' A
#
# COMPACT_ATOMS: atom_id res chain seq x y z
N MET A 1 -28.13 3.49 20.69
CA MET A 1 -28.24 4.04 19.34
C MET A 1 -26.89 3.85 18.66
N VAL A 2 -26.80 2.86 17.77
CA VAL A 2 -25.58 2.63 16.96
C VAL A 2 -25.54 3.72 15.90
N GLY A 3 -24.42 4.45 15.82
CA GLY A 3 -24.23 5.57 14.91
C GLY A 3 -24.52 5.16 13.46
N GLY A 4 -25.19 6.05 12.72
CA GLY A 4 -25.50 5.86 11.31
C GLY A 4 -24.23 5.71 10.44
N PRO A 5 -24.38 5.23 9.20
CA PRO A 5 -23.24 4.90 8.34
C PRO A 5 -22.34 6.12 8.16
N LEU A 6 -21.06 5.96 8.50
CA LEU A 6 -20.05 6.99 8.30
C LEU A 6 -19.98 7.31 6.80
N SER A 7 -20.18 8.58 6.49
CA SER A 7 -20.17 9.17 5.15
C SER A 7 -18.90 8.81 4.36
N SER A 8 -18.97 7.84 3.44
CA SER A 8 -18.07 7.61 2.28
C SER A 8 -16.58 8.01 2.41
N SER A 9 -15.95 7.76 3.57
CA SER A 9 -14.57 8.20 3.89
C SER A 9 -13.82 7.20 4.77
N GLU A 10 -14.12 5.90 4.66
CA GLU A 10 -13.45 4.82 5.41
C GLU A 10 -12.62 3.90 4.50
N ASP A 11 -12.10 4.43 3.39
CA ASP A 11 -11.16 3.67 2.57
C ASP A 11 -9.79 3.68 3.28
N THR A 12 -9.25 2.50 3.55
CA THR A 12 -7.87 2.34 4.02
C THR A 12 -6.89 2.88 2.98
N LEU A 13 -5.67 3.22 3.41
CA LEU A 13 -4.64 3.71 2.48
C LEU A 13 -4.36 2.72 1.35
N ASP A 14 -4.36 1.41 1.63
CA ASP A 14 -4.19 0.37 0.61
C ASP A 14 -5.35 0.33 -0.39
N ALA A 15 -6.60 0.55 0.05
CA ALA A 15 -7.76 0.60 -0.85
C ALA A 15 -7.67 1.82 -1.79
N LEU A 16 -7.27 2.98 -1.26
CA LEU A 16 -7.03 4.19 -2.05
C LEU A 16 -5.90 3.99 -3.07
N PHE A 17 -4.81 3.33 -2.65
CA PHE A 17 -3.67 3.05 -3.51
C PHE A 17 -4.00 2.04 -4.61
N THR A 18 -4.71 0.96 -4.27
CA THR A 18 -5.23 -0.03 -5.24
C THR A 18 -6.10 0.66 -6.29
N ARG A 19 -6.98 1.57 -5.87
CA ARG A 19 -7.83 2.35 -6.79
C ARG A 19 -7.00 3.24 -7.70
N ALA A 20 -5.97 3.90 -7.18
CA ALA A 20 -5.06 4.71 -7.99
C ALA A 20 -4.31 3.84 -9.02
N ALA A 21 -3.82 2.67 -8.61
CA ALA A 21 -3.11 1.75 -9.49
C ALA A 21 -3.98 1.16 -10.60
N ARG A 22 -5.24 0.87 -10.32
CA ARG A 22 -6.21 0.46 -11.35
C ARG A 22 -6.54 1.58 -12.32
N ARG A 23 -6.61 2.83 -11.85
CA ARG A 23 -6.94 3.99 -12.71
C ARG A 23 -5.79 4.41 -13.61
N ARG A 24 -4.54 4.26 -13.15
CA ARG A 24 -3.34 4.74 -13.85
C ARG A 24 -2.18 3.74 -13.74
N PRO A 25 -2.32 2.53 -14.30
CA PRO A 25 -1.36 1.44 -14.09
C PRO A 25 0.05 1.77 -14.57
N ASP A 26 0.17 2.49 -15.68
CA ASP A 26 1.44 2.82 -16.32
C ASP A 26 2.01 4.17 -15.86
N ALA A 27 1.27 4.94 -15.07
CA ALA A 27 1.78 6.21 -14.53
C ALA A 27 2.87 5.95 -13.48
N VAL A 28 3.89 6.80 -13.48
CA VAL A 28 4.97 6.77 -12.48
C VAL A 28 4.39 7.11 -11.10
N ALA A 29 4.62 6.22 -10.13
CA ALA A 29 4.24 6.39 -8.73
C ALA A 29 5.43 6.85 -7.87
N ILE A 30 6.61 6.31 -8.16
CA ILE A 30 7.86 6.60 -7.46
C ILE A 30 8.94 6.84 -8.50
N GLN A 31 9.75 7.87 -8.29
CA GLN A 31 10.94 8.18 -9.09
C GLN A 31 12.08 8.53 -8.13
N ASP A 32 13.20 7.82 -8.25
CA ASP A 32 14.40 8.00 -7.44
C ASP A 32 15.67 7.89 -8.32
N ALA A 33 16.85 7.89 -7.70
CA ALA A 33 18.13 7.73 -8.40
C ALA A 33 18.28 6.37 -9.09
N ARG A 34 17.50 5.35 -8.70
CA ARG A 34 17.52 3.99 -9.23
C ARG A 34 16.52 3.80 -10.38
N GLY A 35 15.60 4.75 -10.56
CA GLY A 35 14.73 4.85 -11.73
C GLY A 35 13.27 5.11 -11.36
N GLU A 36 12.38 4.61 -12.20
CA GLU A 36 10.93 4.82 -12.08
C GLU A 36 10.19 3.53 -11.76
N LEU A 37 9.19 3.64 -10.90
CA LEU A 37 8.24 2.57 -10.59
C LEU A 37 6.83 3.02 -10.89
N SER A 38 6.12 2.28 -11.74
CA SER A 38 4.72 2.56 -12.04
C SER A 38 3.79 2.15 -10.89
N PHE A 39 2.60 2.72 -10.84
CA PHE A 39 1.60 2.34 -9.84
C PHE A 39 1.28 0.85 -9.85
N ALA A 40 1.16 0.21 -11.03
CA ALA A 40 0.89 -1.22 -11.11
C ALA A 40 2.02 -2.07 -10.49
N LYS A 41 3.28 -1.69 -10.72
CA LYS A 41 4.44 -2.40 -10.15
C LYS A 41 4.57 -2.16 -8.64
N ALA A 42 4.27 -0.94 -8.18
CA ALA A 42 4.27 -0.61 -6.76
C ALA A 42 3.19 -1.41 -6.01
N GLU A 43 1.97 -1.47 -6.54
CA GLU A 43 0.85 -2.24 -5.97
C GLU A 43 1.17 -3.73 -5.91
N LEU A 44 1.75 -4.29 -6.98
CA LEU A 44 2.16 -5.70 -7.00
C LEU A 44 3.19 -6.01 -5.89
N ARG A 45 4.20 -5.15 -5.72
CA ARG A 45 5.21 -5.32 -4.67
C ARG A 45 4.61 -5.17 -3.26
N ALA A 46 3.70 -4.21 -3.08
CA ALA A 46 3.00 -4.01 -1.81
C ALA A 46 2.15 -5.24 -1.44
N THR A 47 1.38 -5.78 -2.39
CA THR A 47 0.60 -7.02 -2.20
C THR A 47 1.50 -8.21 -1.87
N GLN A 48 2.65 -8.34 -2.54
CA GLN A 48 3.62 -9.40 -2.23
C GLN A 48 4.16 -9.28 -0.80
N LEU A 49 4.54 -8.06 -0.38
CA LEU A 49 5.01 -7.81 0.99
C LEU A 49 3.91 -8.13 2.02
N ALA A 50 2.67 -7.70 1.77
CA ALA A 50 1.53 -8.00 2.64
C ALA A 50 1.31 -9.51 2.79
N SER A 51 1.39 -10.26 1.69
CA SER A 51 1.32 -11.73 1.73
C SER A 51 2.41 -12.33 2.61
N VAL A 52 3.66 -11.89 2.47
CA VAL A 52 4.78 -12.37 3.30
C VAL A 52 4.53 -12.07 4.79
N LEU A 53 4.06 -10.86 5.14
CA LEU A 53 3.77 -10.49 6.52
C LEU A 53 2.66 -11.35 7.13
N ILE A 54 1.59 -11.62 6.38
CA ILE A 54 0.49 -12.49 6.82
C ILE A 54 1.00 -13.92 7.05
N HIS A 55 1.83 -14.45 6.14
CA HIS A 55 2.42 -15.78 6.31
C HIS A 55 3.41 -15.86 7.48
N ALA A 56 4.03 -14.73 7.85
CA ALA A 56 4.87 -14.61 9.03
C ALA A 56 4.08 -14.47 10.35
N GLY A 57 2.74 -14.35 10.27
CA GLY A 57 1.84 -14.33 11.42
C GLY A 57 1.34 -12.94 11.84
N VAL A 58 1.71 -11.87 11.13
CA VAL A 58 1.26 -10.50 11.43
C VAL A 58 -0.26 -10.39 11.31
N GLN A 59 -0.90 -9.84 12.33
CA GLN A 59 -2.35 -9.58 12.39
C GLN A 59 -2.67 -8.09 12.37
N LEU A 60 -3.95 -7.78 12.19
CA LEU A 60 -4.44 -6.41 12.28
C LEU A 60 -4.17 -5.84 13.68
N GLY A 61 -3.49 -4.69 13.74
CA GLY A 61 -3.11 -4.03 14.98
C GLY A 61 -1.72 -4.38 15.49
N ASP A 62 -1.04 -5.37 14.89
CA ASP A 62 0.33 -5.71 15.26
C ASP A 62 1.33 -4.64 14.77
N PRO A 63 2.29 -4.21 15.61
CA PRO A 63 3.34 -3.31 15.18
C PRO A 63 4.38 -4.04 14.31
N VAL A 64 4.76 -3.43 13.19
CA VAL A 64 5.85 -3.89 12.32
C VAL A 64 6.91 -2.81 12.21
N ILE A 65 8.17 -3.14 12.50
CA ILE A 65 9.29 -2.20 12.39
C ILE A 65 9.77 -2.18 10.94
N ILE A 66 9.89 -0.98 10.37
CA ILE A 66 10.48 -0.76 9.06
C ILE A 66 11.89 -0.21 9.26
N HIS A 67 12.89 -0.94 8.78
CA HIS A 67 14.25 -0.46 8.65
C HIS A 67 14.56 -0.28 7.17
N CYS A 68 14.74 0.97 6.75
CA CYS A 68 15.21 1.29 5.41
C CYS A 68 16.62 1.83 5.53
N ASP A 69 17.59 1.12 4.95
CA ASP A 69 18.88 1.72 4.67
C ASP A 69 18.68 2.85 3.66
N ASP A 70 19.36 3.96 3.91
CA ASP A 70 19.16 5.26 3.28
C ASP A 70 18.85 5.16 1.78
N HIS A 71 17.80 5.87 1.37
CA HIS A 71 17.35 5.92 -0.03
C HIS A 71 18.27 6.90 -0.78
N GLN A 72 19.53 6.49 -0.98
CA GLN A 72 20.46 7.20 -1.88
C GLN A 72 19.97 7.10 -3.32
#